data_AF-A0A3C0L2G4-F1
#
_entry.id   AF-A0A3C0L2G4-F1
#
_cell.length_a   1.000
_cell.length_b   1.000
_cell.length_c   1.000
_cell.angle_alpha   90.00
_cell.angle_beta   90.00
_cell.angle_gamma   90.00
#
_symmetry.space_group_name_H-M   'P 1'
#
loop_
_entity.id
_entity.type
_entity.pdbx_description
1 polymer ?
#
loop_
_entity_poly.entity_id
_entity_poly.type
_entity_poly.pdbx_seq_one_letter_code
_entity_poly.pdbx_strand_id
1 'polypeptide(L)' 'MDTRLRQLSHWASAQFLPAGQATLSVADFVSVSDDASFRRYFRCPKLDQSIVFMDAPPDKEPLQDFLAIGNALSAAG' A
#
# COMPACT_ATOMS: atom_id res chain seq x y z
N MET A 1 -4.60 6.77 17.22
CA MET A 1 -3.33 6.59 16.50
C MET A 1 -3.51 5.45 15.49
N ASP A 2 -3.35 5.68 14.19
CA ASP A 2 -3.70 4.72 13.13
C ASP A 2 -2.79 3.47 13.12
N THR A 3 -3.32 2.30 13.49
CA THR A 3 -2.55 1.05 13.59
C THR A 3 -2.29 0.40 12.24
N ARG A 4 -3.23 0.47 11.31
CA ARG A 4 -3.09 -0.11 9.97
C ARG A 4 -2.02 0.63 9.17
N LEU A 5 -1.99 1.96 9.24
CA LEU A 5 -0.94 2.74 8.57
C LEU A 5 0.44 2.45 9.17
N ARG A 6 0.56 2.23 10.48
CA ARG A 6 1.83 1.79 11.10
C ARG A 6 2.30 0.43 10.56
N GLN A 7 1.39 -0.54 10.46
CA GLN A 7 1.70 -1.86 9.90
C GLN A 7 2.15 -1.75 8.45
N LEU A 8 1.47 -0.93 7.65
CA LEU A 8 1.83 -0.64 6.28
C LEU A 8 3.23 0.01 6.19
N SER A 9 3.53 1.01 7.01
CA SER A 9 4.86 1.65 7.02
C SER A 9 5.98 0.66 7.38
N HIS A 10 5.73 -0.24 8.34
CA HIS A 10 6.68 -1.28 8.71
C HIS A 10 6.90 -2.30 7.58
N TRP A 11 5.81 -2.80 6.99
CA TRP A 11 5.87 -3.72 5.85
C TRP A 11 6.61 -3.07 4.67
N ALA A 12 6.27 -1.83 4.32
CA ALA A 12 6.91 -1.10 3.22
C ALA A 12 8.41 -0.89 3.48
N SER A 13 8.81 -0.59 4.72
CA SER A 13 10.22 -0.50 5.09
C SER A 13 10.95 -1.81 4.82
N ALA A 14 10.36 -2.94 5.21
CA ALA A 14 10.98 -4.26 5.03
C ALA A 14 11.05 -4.69 3.55
N GLN A 15 10.10 -4.26 2.71
CA GLN A 15 10.05 -4.66 1.30
C GLN A 15 10.92 -3.79 0.40
N PHE A 16 10.99 -2.48 0.67
CA PHE A 16 11.54 -1.52 -0.30
C PHE A 16 12.84 -0.85 0.16
N LEU A 17 13.23 -0.95 1.43
CA LEU A 17 14.48 -0.38 1.92
C LEU A 17 15.56 -1.45 2.14
N PRO A 18 16.82 -1.17 1.78
CA PRO A 18 17.94 -2.02 2.13
C PRO A 18 18.09 -2.22 3.64
N ALA A 19 18.56 -3.40 4.04
CA ALA A 19 18.87 -3.69 5.44
C ALA A 19 19.87 -2.65 6.00
N GLY A 20 19.55 -2.08 7.16
CA GLY A 20 20.39 -1.08 7.84
C GLY A 20 20.10 0.38 7.49
N GLN A 21 19.13 0.68 6.61
CA GLN A 21 18.66 2.05 6.38
C GLN A 21 17.56 2.48 7.37
N ALA A 22 17.33 3.80 7.44
CA ALA A 22 16.27 4.38 8.25
C ALA A 22 14.89 3.92 7.75
N THR A 23 14.06 3.42 8.66
CA THR A 23 12.71 2.91 8.34
C THR A 23 11.74 4.03 7.97
N LEU A 24 10.77 3.71 7.11
CA LEU A 24 9.62 4.58 6.83
C LEU A 24 8.70 4.66 8.05
N SER A 25 8.14 5.84 8.23
CA SER A 25 7.17 6.17 9.27
C SER A 25 5.82 6.53 8.64
N VAL A 26 4.77 6.64 9.47
CA VAL A 26 3.45 7.05 9.01
C VAL A 26 3.43 8.44 8.34
N ALA A 27 4.37 9.33 8.72
CA ALA A 27 4.47 10.68 8.18
C ALA A 27 5.05 10.71 6.75
N ASP A 28 5.65 9.60 6.31
CA ASP A 28 6.21 9.46 4.96
C ASP A 28 5.16 9.04 3.94
N PHE A 29 3.90 8.82 4.35
CA PHE A 29 2.80 8.39 3.50
C PHE A 29 1.77 9.52 3.33
N VAL A 30 1.34 9.72 2.09
CA VAL A 30 0.33 10.71 1.70
C VAL A 30 -0.88 9.99 1.13
N SER A 31 -2.08 10.28 1.62
CA SER A 31 -3.34 9.73 1.09
C SER A 31 -3.56 10.18 -0.35
N VAL A 32 -3.98 9.27 -1.22
CA VAL A 32 -4.27 9.54 -2.64
C VAL A 32 -5.76 9.80 -2.88
N SER A 33 -6.63 9.21 -2.06
CA SER A 33 -8.08 9.40 -2.12
C SER A 33 -8.70 9.01 -0.78
N ASP A 34 -9.69 9.79 -0.35
CA ASP A 34 -10.44 9.53 0.87
C ASP A 34 -11.76 8.78 0.61
N ASP A 35 -12.16 8.59 -0.67
CA ASP A 35 -13.37 7.83 -1.04
C ASP A 35 -12.99 6.54 -1.77
N ALA A 36 -12.75 5.49 -0.98
CA ALA A 36 -12.30 4.18 -1.45
C ALA A 36 -12.90 3.02 -0.65
N SER A 37 -14.19 3.14 -0.25
CA SER A 37 -14.87 2.13 0.57
C SER A 37 -14.08 1.84 1.87
N PHE A 38 -13.68 0.59 2.12
CA PHE A 38 -12.89 0.22 3.30
C PHE A 38 -11.36 0.28 3.04
N ARG A 39 -10.96 0.52 1.79
CA ARG A 39 -9.56 0.58 1.37
C ARG A 39 -9.04 1.99 1.46
N ARG A 40 -7.73 2.09 1.64
CA ARG A 40 -7.02 3.37 1.61
C ARG A 40 -5.84 3.24 0.69
N TYR A 41 -5.57 4.31 -0.04
CA TYR A 41 -4.45 4.36 -0.98
C TYR A 41 -3.48 5.42 -0.55
N PHE A 42 -2.20 5.06 -0.52
CA PHE A 42 -1.13 5.96 -0.12
C PHE A 42 -0.02 6.00 -1.17
N ARG A 43 0.66 7.14 -1.26
CA ARG A 43 1.95 7.28 -1.92
C ARG A 43 3.02 7.56 -0.86
N CYS A 44 4.23 7.08 -1.10
CA CYS A 44 5.40 7.39 -0.26
C CYS A 44 6.43 8.15 -1.10
N PRO A 45 6.57 9.49 -0.92
CA PRO A 45 7.51 10.30 -1.71
C PRO A 45 8.99 9.91 -1.53
N LYS A 46 9.32 9.14 -0.48
CA LYS A 46 10.67 8.61 -0.24
C LYS A 46 10.99 7.34 -1.06
N LEU A 47 9.98 6.76 -1.71
CA LEU A 47 10.12 5.59 -2.59
C LEU A 47 9.83 6.01 -4.04
N ASP A 48 9.89 5.03 -4.97
CA ASP A 48 9.52 5.26 -6.37
C ASP A 48 8.08 5.82 -6.48
N GLN A 49 7.94 6.89 -7.26
CA GLN A 49 6.67 7.56 -7.54
C GLN A 49 5.71 6.69 -8.35
N SER A 50 6.17 5.59 -8.95
CA SER A 50 5.30 4.64 -9.65
C SER A 50 4.43 3.77 -8.71
N ILE A 51 4.75 3.70 -7.41
CA ILE A 51 4.10 2.79 -6.45
C ILE A 51 2.89 3.44 -5.78
N VAL A 52 1.79 2.69 -5.71
CA VAL A 52 0.63 3.00 -4.87
C VAL A 52 0.45 1.88 -3.83
N PHE A 53 0.41 2.27 -2.56
CA PHE A 53 0.19 1.36 -1.45
C PHE A 53 -1.31 1.24 -1.17
N MET A 54 -1.86 0.03 -1.26
CA MET A 54 -3.25 -0.25 -0.90
C MET A 54 -3.29 -0.89 0.50
N ASP A 55 -4.05 -0.30 1.40
CA ASP A 55 -4.44 -0.88 2.69
C ASP A 55 -5.90 -1.35 2.62
N ALA A 56 -6.11 -2.65 2.42
CA ALA A 56 -7.43 -3.28 2.39
C ALA A 56 -7.61 -4.22 3.59
N PRO A 57 -8.66 -4.03 4.42
CA PRO A 57 -8.90 -4.89 5.57
C PRO A 57 -9.47 -6.24 5.10
N PRO A 58 -8.80 -7.37 5.39
CA PRO A 58 -9.15 -8.67 4.84
C PRO A 58 -10.52 -9.20 5.30
N ASP A 59 -11.04 -8.73 6.43
CA ASP A 59 -12.35 -9.08 6.96
C ASP A 59 -13.51 -8.31 6.29
N LYS A 60 -13.22 -7.24 5.54
CA LYS A 60 -14.22 -6.40 4.89
C LYS A 60 -14.24 -6.56 3.38
N GLU A 61 -13.08 -6.76 2.77
CA GLU A 61 -12.97 -6.81 1.32
C GLU A 61 -11.98 -7.89 0.88
N PRO A 62 -12.47 -8.99 0.27
CA PRO A 62 -11.59 -10.02 -0.28
C PRO A 62 -10.76 -9.45 -1.44
N LEU A 63 -9.45 -9.70 -1.41
CA LEU A 63 -8.51 -9.20 -2.41
C LEU A 63 -8.43 -10.07 -3.66
N GLN A 64 -9.00 -11.28 -3.62
CA GLN A 64 -8.85 -12.28 -4.69
C GLN A 64 -9.40 -11.77 -6.03
N ASP A 65 -10.60 -11.19 -6.04
CA ASP A 65 -11.21 -10.67 -7.27
C ASP A 65 -10.44 -9.48 -7.84
N PHE A 66 -9.94 -8.61 -6.97
CA PHE A 66 -9.10 -7.48 -7.36
C PHE A 66 -7.81 -7.96 -8.05
N LEU A 67 -7.14 -8.95 -7.46
CA LEU A 67 -5.92 -9.55 -8.02
C LEU A 67 -6.23 -10.32 -9.32
N ALA A 68 -7.36 -11.02 -9.40
CA ALA A 68 -7.75 -11.77 -10.59
C ALA A 68 -7.92 -10.84 -11.81
N ILE A 69 -8.61 -9.71 -11.63
CA ILE A 69 -8.76 -8.69 -12.69
C ILE A 69 -7.40 -8.07 -13.03
N GLY A 70 -6.58 -7.72 -12.04
CA GLY A 70 -5.24 -7.17 -12.26
C GLY A 70 -4.36 -8.12 -13.10
N ASN A 71 -4.35 -9.40 -12.76
CA ASN A 71 -3.64 -10.43 -13.52
C ASN A 71 -4.19 -10.60 -14.93
N ALA A 72 -5.52 -10.60 -15.10
CA ALA A 72 -6.15 -10.70 -16.41
C ALA A 72 -5.79 -9.51 -17.31
N LEU A 73 -5.79 -8.29 -16.77
CA LEU A 73 -5.39 -7.09 -17.49
C LEU A 73 -3.89 -7.11 -17.84
N SER A 74 -3.02 -7.50 -16.90
CA SER A 74 -1.58 -7.63 -17.17
C SER A 74 -1.24 -8.75 -18.14
N ALA A 75 -2.07 -9.79 -18.26
CA ALA A 75 -1.86 -10.84 -19.26
C ALA A 75 -2.28 -10.38 -20.67
N ALA A 76 -3.08 -9.31 -20.77
CA ALA A 76 -3.58 -8.78 -22.02
C ALA A 76 -2.69 -7.67 -22.63
N GLY A 77 -1.66 -7.16 -21.93
CA GLY A 77 -0.73 -6.13 -22.42
C GLY A 77 0.24 -5.60 -21.36
#